data_AF-A0A499URM3-F1
#
_entry.id   AF-A0A499URM3-F1
#
_cell.length_a   1.000
_cell.length_b   1.000
_cell.length_c   1.000
_cell.angle_alpha   90.00
_cell.angle_beta   90.00
_cell.angle_gamma   90.00
#
_symmetry.space_group_name_H-M   'P 1'
#
loop_
_entity.id
_entity.type
_entity.pdbx_description
1 polymer ?
#
loop_
_entity_poly.entity_id
_entity_poly.type
_entity_poly.pdbx_seq_one_letter_code
_entity_poly.pdbx_strand_id
1 'polypeptide(L)'
;MNSDVQIAGDPLAIPHLLPPVPAHPSTVSAFAGLARTIAADRDGWASLVQYDATSRWYHRLRTGPGYEVWLLSWVPGQGSGAHDHGRSSGVLTVLQGELTERVGTRGVRHALRAGAQRVFAPGYVHDVVNDALEPAVSLHIYFPGLTEMPLHPTQSSELSAPTAPAAAPARWASRVAEPPRTPAMSGAAARLSPMRIVVLAGGIGGARFLRGLMSAAPDADITVIGNTGDDIHLFGLKVCPDLDTVMYTLGGGIHEEQGWGRADETFTVKEELAAYGVGPEWFGLGDRDFATHIVRTQMIGAGYPLSAVTEALCARWQPGVRLLPMTDDRVETHVLIDDPDAPDGESRKAVHFQEYWVRLRASVPAHAVVPVGADQAKPAPGVLEAIADADVVLFPPSNPVVSVGTILAVPGVREAIADAGIPVVGLSPIVGDAPVRGMADKVLAAVGVESTAAAVAKHYGSGLLDGWLVDTVDAGAVDEVEAAGIRCRAIPLMMTDLKATAAMAAEALMLAEEVRG
;
A
#
# COMPACT_ATOMS: atom_id res chain seq x y z
N MET A 1 -8.79 -27.88 46.42
CA MET A 1 -8.05 -26.75 45.85
C MET A 1 -9.04 -26.01 44.97
N ASN A 2 -9.37 -24.77 45.32
CA ASN A 2 -10.15 -23.92 44.43
C ASN A 2 -9.13 -23.17 43.58
N SER A 3 -9.43 -22.95 42.30
CA SER A 3 -8.57 -22.19 41.39
C SER A 3 -9.21 -20.84 41.13
N ASP A 4 -8.49 -19.76 41.42
CA ASP A 4 -9.01 -18.38 41.33
C ASP A 4 -9.29 -17.91 39.88
N VAL A 5 -9.02 -18.78 38.89
CA VAL A 5 -9.34 -18.62 37.46
C VAL A 5 -10.86 -18.45 37.22
N GLN A 6 -11.72 -18.74 38.19
CA GLN A 6 -13.17 -18.47 38.09
C GLN A 6 -13.59 -17.02 38.45
N ILE A 7 -12.67 -16.18 38.93
CA ILE A 7 -12.96 -14.77 39.28
C ILE A 7 -12.49 -13.80 38.19
N ALA A 8 -11.47 -14.18 37.41
CA ALA A 8 -11.14 -13.48 36.18
C ALA A 8 -12.16 -13.84 35.07
N GLY A 9 -12.73 -12.82 34.43
CA GLY A 9 -13.42 -13.01 33.14
C GLY A 9 -12.45 -13.44 32.04
N ASP A 10 -12.98 -13.81 30.88
CA ASP A 10 -12.21 -14.31 29.72
C ASP A 10 -10.90 -13.53 29.48
N PRO A 11 -9.72 -14.15 29.68
CA PRO A 11 -8.42 -13.49 29.47
C PRO A 11 -8.15 -13.06 28.03
N LEU A 12 -8.94 -13.54 27.06
CA LEU A 12 -8.88 -13.15 25.64
C LEU A 12 -9.85 -12.00 25.30
N ALA A 13 -10.61 -11.48 26.28
CA ALA A 13 -11.59 -10.41 26.07
C ALA A 13 -10.95 -9.00 25.97
N ILE A 14 -10.21 -8.78 24.88
CA ILE A 14 -9.70 -7.47 24.45
C ILE A 14 -10.79 -6.36 24.28
N PRO A 15 -12.11 -6.61 24.07
CA PRO A 15 -13.11 -5.54 23.88
C PRO A 15 -13.24 -4.46 24.97
N HIS A 16 -12.65 -4.63 26.16
CA HIS A 16 -12.65 -3.61 27.21
C HIS A 16 -11.47 -2.61 27.13
N LEU A 17 -10.49 -2.86 26.24
CA LEU A 17 -9.33 -2.01 25.99
C LEU A 17 -9.35 -1.35 24.60
N LEU A 18 -10.26 -1.77 23.72
CA LEU A 18 -10.45 -1.20 22.39
C LEU A 18 -11.48 -0.07 22.40
N PRO A 19 -11.42 0.87 21.44
CA PRO A 19 -12.57 1.71 21.12
C PRO A 19 -13.81 0.83 20.83
N PRO A 20 -15.02 1.25 21.24
CA PRO A 20 -16.22 0.48 20.95
C PRO A 20 -16.38 0.29 19.44
N VAL A 21 -16.66 -0.95 19.03
CA VAL A 21 -16.78 -1.33 17.61
C VAL A 21 -17.68 -0.33 16.88
N PRO A 22 -17.21 0.33 15.79
CA PRO A 22 -17.98 1.35 15.09
C PRO A 22 -19.38 0.83 14.72
N ALA A 23 -20.41 1.56 15.17
CA ALA A 23 -21.80 1.13 15.11
C ALA A 23 -22.26 0.90 13.66
N HIS A 24 -22.15 -0.35 13.21
CA HIS A 24 -22.50 -0.76 11.86
C HIS A 24 -23.98 -1.19 11.78
N PRO A 25 -24.59 -1.15 10.58
CA PRO A 25 -25.87 -1.80 10.39
C PRO A 25 -25.77 -3.30 10.69
N SER A 26 -26.73 -3.81 11.47
CA SER A 26 -26.90 -5.23 11.80
C SER A 26 -28.26 -5.77 11.36
N THR A 27 -29.07 -4.94 10.69
CA THR A 27 -30.40 -5.30 10.19
C THR A 27 -30.57 -4.82 8.75
N VAL A 28 -31.34 -5.57 7.98
CA VAL A 28 -31.63 -5.26 6.57
C VAL A 28 -32.26 -3.87 6.39
N SER A 29 -33.08 -3.42 7.34
CA SER A 29 -33.64 -2.04 7.32
C SER A 29 -32.58 -0.96 7.50
N ALA A 30 -31.55 -1.22 8.31
CA ALA A 30 -30.42 -0.30 8.50
C ALA A 30 -29.47 -0.32 7.28
N PHE A 31 -29.27 -1.47 6.64
CA PHE A 31 -28.56 -1.56 5.34
C PHE A 31 -29.31 -0.82 4.22
N ALA A 32 -30.64 -0.94 4.14
CA ALA A 32 -31.43 -0.14 3.21
C ALA A 32 -31.34 1.37 3.51
N GLY A 33 -31.17 1.74 4.79
CA GLY A 33 -30.82 3.11 5.22
C GLY A 33 -29.46 3.55 4.68
N LEU A 34 -28.40 2.77 4.91
CA LEU A 34 -27.06 3.03 4.41
C LEU A 34 -27.03 3.18 2.88
N ALA A 35 -27.73 2.30 2.16
CA ALA A 35 -27.86 2.37 0.70
C ALA A 35 -28.50 3.69 0.23
N ARG A 36 -29.48 4.24 0.96
CA ARG A 36 -30.07 5.56 0.65
C ARG A 36 -29.12 6.72 0.96
N THR A 37 -28.32 6.63 2.03
CA THR A 37 -27.29 7.64 2.32
C THR A 37 -26.25 7.68 1.21
N ILE A 38 -25.73 6.52 0.79
CA ILE A 38 -24.76 6.41 -0.31
C ILE A 38 -25.38 6.85 -1.64
N ALA A 39 -26.64 6.49 -1.92
CA ALA A 39 -27.32 6.91 -3.14
C ALA A 39 -27.54 8.44 -3.24
N ALA A 40 -27.60 9.15 -2.10
CA ALA A 40 -27.71 10.61 -2.06
C ALA A 40 -26.34 11.30 -2.21
N ASP A 41 -25.26 10.68 -1.74
CA ASP A 41 -23.88 11.15 -1.89
C ASP A 41 -23.33 10.81 -3.29
N ARG A 42 -23.80 11.54 -4.30
CA ARG A 42 -23.38 11.31 -5.70
C ARG A 42 -21.87 11.49 -5.89
N ASP A 43 -21.27 12.47 -5.23
CA ASP A 43 -19.87 12.83 -5.44
C ASP A 43 -18.92 11.75 -4.88
N GLY A 44 -19.34 11.04 -3.81
CA GLY A 44 -18.64 9.89 -3.26
C GLY A 44 -18.62 8.61 -4.12
N TRP A 45 -19.35 8.55 -5.26
CA TRP A 45 -19.30 7.37 -6.16
C TRP A 45 -19.33 7.67 -7.67
N ALA A 46 -19.77 8.84 -8.13
CA ALA A 46 -19.97 9.08 -9.56
C ALA A 46 -18.67 9.12 -10.38
N SER A 47 -17.55 9.56 -9.77
CA SER A 47 -16.21 9.55 -10.36
C SER A 47 -15.62 8.15 -10.54
N LEU A 48 -16.13 7.17 -9.78
CA LEU A 48 -15.68 5.77 -9.84
C LEU A 48 -16.36 4.99 -10.96
N VAL A 49 -17.53 5.43 -11.44
CA VAL A 49 -18.31 4.70 -12.46
C VAL A 49 -17.61 4.74 -13.82
N GLN A 50 -17.23 3.57 -14.32
CA GLN A 50 -16.79 3.35 -15.70
C GLN A 50 -17.81 2.47 -16.43
N TYR A 51 -17.87 2.54 -17.76
CA TYR A 51 -18.76 1.71 -18.58
C TYR A 51 -17.94 0.88 -19.56
N ASP A 52 -17.98 -0.43 -19.41
CA ASP A 52 -17.43 -1.40 -20.36
C ASP A 52 -18.60 -2.13 -21.06
N ALA A 53 -18.48 -2.32 -22.36
CA ALA A 53 -19.44 -3.05 -23.18
C ALA A 53 -19.11 -4.54 -23.33
N THR A 54 -17.86 -4.93 -23.06
CA THR A 54 -17.33 -6.29 -23.24
C THR A 54 -17.44 -7.13 -21.96
N SER A 55 -17.14 -6.54 -20.80
CA SER A 55 -17.37 -7.13 -19.47
C SER A 55 -18.33 -6.27 -18.65
N ARG A 56 -18.99 -6.89 -17.65
CA ARG A 56 -19.82 -6.18 -16.67
C ARG A 56 -18.89 -5.54 -15.64
N TRP A 57 -18.83 -4.21 -15.62
CA TRP A 57 -17.98 -3.46 -14.70
C TRP A 57 -18.55 -3.39 -13.28
N TYR A 58 -17.69 -3.55 -12.28
CA TYR A 58 -18.03 -3.48 -10.85
C TYR A 58 -16.85 -2.99 -10.01
N HIS A 59 -17.16 -2.32 -8.90
CA HIS A 59 -16.18 -1.73 -7.97
C HIS A 59 -16.66 -1.87 -6.52
N ARG A 60 -15.80 -2.30 -5.60
CA ARG A 60 -16.15 -2.42 -4.16
C ARG A 60 -16.01 -1.05 -3.47
N LEU A 61 -17.09 -0.28 -3.49
CA LEU A 61 -17.18 1.07 -2.95
C LEU A 61 -16.86 1.16 -1.45
N ARG A 62 -17.22 0.13 -0.66
CA ARG A 62 -16.95 0.11 0.79
C ARG A 62 -17.03 -1.29 1.38
N THR A 63 -16.17 -1.59 2.35
CA THR A 63 -16.34 -2.72 3.30
C THR A 63 -16.67 -2.17 4.69
N GLY A 64 -17.35 -2.97 5.51
CA GLY A 64 -17.55 -2.71 6.93
C GLY A 64 -17.72 -4.00 7.73
N PRO A 65 -17.94 -3.93 9.05
CA PRO A 65 -17.95 -5.13 9.91
C PRO A 65 -19.00 -6.17 9.46
N GLY A 66 -18.51 -7.25 8.84
CA GLY A 66 -19.34 -8.32 8.30
C GLY A 66 -20.16 -7.97 7.05
N TYR A 67 -19.95 -6.84 6.37
CA TYR A 67 -20.71 -6.46 5.17
C TYR A 67 -19.85 -5.78 4.09
N GLU A 68 -20.34 -5.82 2.86
CA GLU A 68 -19.74 -5.11 1.72
C GLU A 68 -20.76 -4.27 0.96
N VAL A 69 -20.27 -3.27 0.23
CA VAL A 69 -21.00 -2.39 -0.66
C VAL A 69 -20.28 -2.34 -2.01
N TRP A 70 -21.01 -2.70 -3.06
CA TRP A 70 -20.53 -2.78 -4.44
C TRP A 70 -21.30 -1.81 -5.33
N LEU A 71 -20.59 -1.15 -6.24
CA LEU A 71 -21.09 -0.27 -7.28
C LEU A 71 -20.96 -1.00 -8.62
N LEU A 72 -22.03 -1.07 -9.40
CA LEU A 72 -22.07 -1.76 -10.69
C LEU A 72 -22.65 -0.86 -11.77
N SER A 73 -22.03 -0.87 -12.95
CA SER A 73 -22.54 -0.19 -14.14
C SER A 73 -23.01 -1.21 -15.19
N TRP A 74 -23.93 -0.79 -16.04
CA TRP A 74 -24.66 -1.68 -16.94
C TRP A 74 -24.94 -0.95 -18.25
N VAL A 75 -24.25 -1.29 -19.34
CA VAL A 75 -24.63 -0.78 -20.68
C VAL A 75 -25.84 -1.57 -21.23
N PRO A 76 -26.58 -1.02 -22.21
CA PRO A 76 -27.72 -1.71 -22.83
C PRO A 76 -27.44 -3.17 -23.21
N GLY A 77 -28.34 -4.07 -22.81
CA GLY A 77 -28.26 -5.51 -23.07
C GLY A 77 -27.42 -6.32 -22.07
N GLN A 78 -26.64 -5.70 -21.18
CA GLN A 78 -25.90 -6.44 -20.15
C GLN A 78 -26.83 -6.97 -19.05
N GLY A 79 -26.54 -8.19 -18.59
CA GLY A 79 -27.25 -8.85 -17.49
C GLY A 79 -26.32 -9.61 -16.56
N SER A 80 -26.82 -9.98 -15.38
CA SER A 80 -26.07 -10.79 -14.42
C SER A 80 -26.10 -12.29 -14.73
N GLY A 81 -27.12 -12.75 -15.47
CA GLY A 81 -27.54 -14.15 -15.43
C GLY A 81 -28.32 -14.45 -14.13
N ALA A 82 -29.03 -15.57 -14.11
CA ALA A 82 -29.70 -16.02 -12.90
C ALA A 82 -28.67 -16.49 -11.87
N HIS A 83 -28.69 -15.92 -10.68
CA HIS A 83 -27.75 -16.23 -9.60
C HIS A 83 -28.41 -16.04 -8.23
N ASP A 84 -27.84 -16.67 -7.21
CA ASP A 84 -28.04 -16.26 -5.81
C ASP A 84 -26.72 -15.76 -5.18
N HIS A 85 -26.74 -15.54 -3.87
CA HIS A 85 -25.67 -14.92 -3.09
C HIS A 85 -25.19 -15.81 -1.92
N GLY A 86 -25.42 -17.12 -2.04
CA GLY A 86 -25.14 -18.12 -1.02
C GLY A 86 -25.80 -17.76 0.32
N ARG A 87 -24.95 -17.56 1.33
CA ARG A 87 -25.35 -17.21 2.70
C ARG A 87 -25.66 -15.72 2.92
N SER A 88 -25.46 -14.85 1.94
CA SER A 88 -25.66 -13.41 2.08
C SER A 88 -27.14 -13.01 1.90
N SER A 89 -27.64 -12.14 2.77
CA SER A 89 -28.78 -11.26 2.46
C SER A 89 -28.26 -10.02 1.72
N GLY A 90 -29.11 -9.29 1.01
CA GLY A 90 -28.67 -8.06 0.38
C GLY A 90 -29.72 -7.01 0.04
N VAL A 91 -29.22 -5.85 -0.35
CA VAL A 91 -30.01 -4.68 -0.77
C VAL A 91 -29.44 -4.15 -2.09
N LEU A 92 -30.21 -4.30 -3.17
CA LEU A 92 -29.96 -3.66 -4.47
C LEU A 92 -30.66 -2.30 -4.50
N THR A 93 -29.99 -1.26 -4.97
CA THR A 93 -30.54 0.10 -5.15
C THR A 93 -30.11 0.64 -6.50
N VAL A 94 -31.03 1.08 -7.35
CA VAL A 94 -30.66 1.72 -8.63
C VAL A 94 -30.30 3.18 -8.36
N LEU A 95 -29.13 3.61 -8.83
CA LEU A 95 -28.61 4.97 -8.65
C LEU A 95 -28.88 5.85 -9.87
N GLN A 96 -28.78 5.29 -11.08
CA GLN A 96 -29.01 5.98 -12.34
C GLN A 96 -29.60 5.00 -13.38
N GLY A 97 -30.43 5.50 -14.29
CA GLY A 97 -31.06 4.71 -15.36
C GLY A 97 -32.22 3.84 -14.88
N GLU A 98 -32.50 2.78 -15.65
CA GLU A 98 -33.51 1.76 -15.36
C GLU A 98 -32.90 0.35 -15.54
N LEU A 99 -33.22 -0.56 -14.62
CA LEU A 99 -32.83 -1.98 -14.69
C LEU A 99 -34.08 -2.86 -14.55
N THR A 100 -34.09 -4.01 -15.21
CA THR A 100 -35.11 -5.04 -15.03
C THR A 100 -34.55 -6.17 -14.17
N GLU A 101 -35.11 -6.37 -12.98
CA GLU A 101 -34.89 -7.56 -12.17
C GLU A 101 -35.91 -8.64 -12.53
N ARG A 102 -35.46 -9.88 -12.69
CA ARG A 102 -36.25 -11.05 -13.07
C ARG A 102 -36.11 -12.12 -11.98
N VAL A 103 -37.20 -12.50 -11.34
CA VAL A 103 -37.17 -13.32 -10.12
C VAL A 103 -37.83 -14.69 -10.33
N GLY A 104 -37.09 -15.75 -9.98
CA GLY A 104 -37.55 -17.14 -9.97
C GLY A 104 -37.93 -17.75 -11.33
N THR A 105 -38.25 -19.05 -11.33
CA THR A 105 -38.56 -19.82 -12.56
C THR A 105 -39.83 -19.39 -13.29
N ARG A 106 -40.70 -18.58 -12.66
CA ARG A 106 -41.87 -17.97 -13.31
C ARG A 106 -41.57 -16.62 -13.99
N GLY A 107 -40.31 -16.15 -13.94
CA GLY A 107 -39.86 -14.98 -14.70
C GLY A 107 -40.53 -13.66 -14.30
N VAL A 108 -40.80 -13.45 -13.01
CA VAL A 108 -41.47 -12.22 -12.54
C VAL A 108 -40.54 -11.03 -12.78
N ARG A 109 -40.92 -10.15 -13.71
CA ARG A 109 -40.14 -8.94 -14.06
C ARG A 109 -40.52 -7.74 -13.21
N HIS A 110 -39.53 -6.98 -12.77
CA HIS A 110 -39.66 -5.72 -12.06
C HIS A 110 -38.79 -4.65 -12.72
N ALA A 111 -39.40 -3.58 -13.25
CA ALA A 111 -38.68 -2.39 -13.68
C ALA A 111 -38.27 -1.55 -12.46
N LEU A 112 -36.98 -1.24 -12.36
CA LEU A 112 -36.34 -0.55 -11.24
C LEU A 112 -35.65 0.71 -11.77
N ARG A 113 -36.24 1.88 -11.51
CA ARG A 113 -35.66 3.19 -11.84
C ARG A 113 -34.76 3.70 -10.72
N ALA A 114 -33.92 4.69 -11.01
CA ALA A 114 -33.15 5.44 -10.01
C ALA A 114 -33.98 5.74 -8.73
N GLY A 115 -33.44 5.40 -7.56
CA GLY A 115 -34.10 5.47 -6.25
C GLY A 115 -34.87 4.21 -5.84
N ALA A 116 -35.16 3.27 -6.74
CA ALA A 116 -35.80 2.00 -6.40
C ALA A 116 -34.85 1.10 -5.61
N GLN A 117 -35.37 0.48 -4.54
CA GLN A 117 -34.63 -0.48 -3.71
C GLN A 117 -35.31 -1.86 -3.74
N ARG A 118 -34.48 -2.91 -3.74
CA ARG A 118 -34.87 -4.31 -3.61
C ARG A 118 -34.09 -4.97 -2.49
N VAL A 119 -34.75 -5.90 -1.82
CA VAL A 119 -34.22 -6.62 -0.66
C VAL A 119 -34.36 -8.11 -0.93
N PHE A 120 -33.30 -8.87 -0.68
CA PHE A 120 -33.26 -10.30 -0.89
C PHE A 120 -32.56 -11.03 0.28
N ALA A 121 -32.87 -12.31 0.40
CA ALA A 121 -32.41 -13.21 1.45
C ALA A 121 -31.46 -14.28 0.86
N PRO A 122 -30.78 -15.09 1.70
CA PRO A 122 -29.97 -16.22 1.24
C PRO A 122 -30.76 -17.17 0.33
N GLY A 123 -30.14 -17.64 -0.76
CA GLY A 123 -30.79 -18.49 -1.76
C GLY A 123 -31.85 -17.81 -2.65
N TYR A 124 -31.93 -16.46 -2.66
CA TYR A 124 -32.83 -15.73 -3.56
C TYR A 124 -32.25 -15.65 -4.98
N VAL A 125 -32.80 -16.46 -5.90
CA VAL A 125 -32.35 -16.50 -7.30
C VAL A 125 -33.00 -15.40 -8.13
N HIS A 126 -32.19 -14.48 -8.68
CA HIS A 126 -32.65 -13.45 -9.63
C HIS A 126 -31.64 -13.17 -10.77
N ASP A 127 -32.11 -12.49 -11.82
CA ASP A 127 -31.33 -11.98 -12.95
C ASP A 127 -31.60 -10.47 -13.10
N VAL A 128 -30.56 -9.64 -13.10
CA VAL A 128 -30.64 -8.18 -13.19
C VAL A 128 -30.07 -7.74 -14.53
N VAL A 129 -30.88 -7.08 -15.36
CA VAL A 129 -30.56 -6.79 -16.77
C VAL A 129 -30.90 -5.36 -17.14
N ASN A 130 -30.01 -4.69 -17.88
CA ASN A 130 -30.34 -3.45 -18.56
C ASN A 130 -31.08 -3.76 -19.88
N ASP A 131 -32.39 -3.95 -19.78
CA ASP A 131 -33.31 -4.09 -20.93
C ASP A 131 -33.63 -2.72 -21.60
N ALA A 132 -32.97 -1.62 -21.21
CA ALA A 132 -33.18 -0.26 -21.73
C ALA A 132 -32.05 0.20 -22.69
N LEU A 133 -32.24 1.37 -23.31
CA LEU A 133 -31.28 1.97 -24.27
C LEU A 133 -30.28 2.95 -23.64
N GLU A 134 -30.42 3.25 -22.35
CA GLU A 134 -29.52 4.15 -21.61
C GLU A 134 -28.66 3.34 -20.61
N PRO A 135 -27.39 3.71 -20.37
CA PRO A 135 -26.58 3.08 -19.33
C PRO A 135 -27.15 3.30 -17.92
N ALA A 136 -27.10 2.28 -17.09
CA ALA A 136 -27.59 2.29 -15.72
C ALA A 136 -26.47 2.05 -14.70
N VAL A 137 -26.70 2.47 -13.45
CA VAL A 137 -25.80 2.26 -12.30
C VAL A 137 -26.61 1.76 -11.12
N SER A 138 -26.11 0.75 -10.40
CA SER A 138 -26.73 0.25 -9.17
C SER A 138 -25.71 -0.02 -8.06
N LEU A 139 -26.20 0.10 -6.82
CA LEU A 139 -25.50 -0.16 -5.57
C LEU A 139 -26.04 -1.45 -4.95
N HIS A 140 -25.15 -2.34 -4.50
CA HIS A 140 -25.50 -3.63 -3.93
C HIS A 140 -24.80 -3.79 -2.57
N ILE A 141 -25.56 -3.97 -1.51
CA ILE A 141 -25.04 -4.21 -0.16
C ILE A 141 -25.27 -5.67 0.21
N TYR A 142 -24.25 -6.37 0.72
CA TYR A 142 -24.34 -7.77 1.13
C TYR A 142 -23.99 -7.95 2.62
N PHE A 143 -24.85 -8.66 3.36
CA PHE A 143 -24.64 -9.03 4.76
C PHE A 143 -25.14 -10.47 5.04
N PRO A 144 -24.28 -11.40 5.51
CA PRO A 144 -22.83 -11.27 5.60
C PRO A 144 -22.16 -10.89 4.27
N GLY A 145 -20.94 -10.36 4.33
CA GLY A 145 -20.12 -10.02 3.16
C GLY A 145 -20.03 -11.18 2.16
N LEU A 146 -19.95 -10.85 0.88
CA LEU A 146 -20.26 -11.79 -0.21
C LEU A 146 -19.11 -12.79 -0.42
N THR A 147 -19.36 -14.07 -0.15
CA THR A 147 -18.36 -15.14 -0.32
C THR A 147 -18.54 -15.96 -1.60
N GLU A 148 -19.73 -15.95 -2.19
CA GLU A 148 -20.10 -16.78 -3.34
C GLU A 148 -21.29 -16.17 -4.12
N MET A 149 -21.32 -16.36 -5.44
CA MET A 149 -22.48 -16.06 -6.30
C MET A 149 -22.78 -17.25 -7.22
N PRO A 150 -23.50 -18.28 -6.74
CA PRO A 150 -23.83 -19.46 -7.55
C PRO A 150 -24.70 -19.08 -8.76
N LEU A 151 -24.22 -19.42 -9.97
CA LEU A 151 -24.99 -19.27 -11.21
C LEU A 151 -25.98 -20.42 -11.40
N HIS A 152 -27.19 -20.09 -11.85
CA HIS A 152 -28.30 -21.03 -12.07
C HIS A 152 -28.74 -21.06 -13.54
N PRO A 153 -29.13 -22.22 -14.09
CA PRO A 153 -29.63 -22.32 -15.46
C PRO A 153 -31.02 -21.68 -15.60
N THR A 154 -31.13 -20.69 -16.48
CA THR A 154 -32.40 -20.02 -16.80
C THR A 154 -33.33 -20.94 -17.61
N GLN A 155 -34.34 -21.51 -16.97
CA GLN A 155 -35.43 -22.19 -17.69
C GLN A 155 -36.35 -21.17 -18.37
N SER A 156 -36.77 -21.47 -19.60
CA SER A 156 -37.79 -20.71 -20.32
C SER A 156 -39.17 -20.89 -19.68
N SER A 157 -39.98 -19.84 -19.72
CA SER A 157 -41.18 -19.67 -18.89
C SER A 157 -42.40 -20.50 -19.29
N GLU A 158 -43.20 -20.89 -18.29
CA GLU A 158 -44.67 -20.82 -18.37
C GLU A 158 -45.28 -20.17 -17.12
N LEU A 159 -46.51 -19.66 -17.24
CA LEU A 159 -47.08 -18.66 -16.32
C LEU A 159 -48.01 -19.26 -15.25
N SER A 160 -48.04 -18.63 -14.07
CA SER A 160 -49.29 -18.34 -13.32
C SER A 160 -49.04 -17.45 -12.09
N ALA A 161 -50.00 -16.56 -11.82
CA ALA A 161 -49.90 -15.44 -10.87
C ALA A 161 -50.82 -15.63 -9.61
N PRO A 162 -51.24 -14.62 -8.82
CA PRO A 162 -50.74 -14.53 -7.43
C PRO A 162 -51.81 -14.29 -6.34
N THR A 163 -51.40 -14.25 -5.06
CA THR A 163 -52.15 -13.56 -3.97
C THR A 163 -51.25 -13.20 -2.77
N ALA A 164 -51.66 -12.22 -1.95
CA ALA A 164 -51.02 -11.66 -0.75
C ALA A 164 -52.13 -10.98 0.13
N PRO A 165 -51.90 -10.17 1.21
CA PRO A 165 -50.67 -9.70 1.90
C PRO A 165 -50.79 -9.63 3.47
N ALA A 166 -50.12 -8.65 4.11
CA ALA A 166 -50.34 -8.05 5.47
C ALA A 166 -49.68 -8.72 6.71
N ALA A 167 -49.28 -8.03 7.81
CA ALA A 167 -48.97 -6.60 8.08
C ALA A 167 -48.19 -6.41 9.43
N ALA A 168 -47.78 -5.17 9.79
CA ALA A 168 -47.00 -4.76 11.00
C ALA A 168 -47.91 -4.15 12.12
N PRO A 169 -47.50 -3.38 13.19
CA PRO A 169 -46.23 -2.70 13.61
C PRO A 169 -45.67 -3.28 14.96
N ALA A 170 -45.22 -2.64 16.08
CA ALA A 170 -45.03 -1.26 16.62
C ALA A 170 -44.19 -1.34 17.97
N ARG A 171 -43.80 -0.32 18.76
CA ARG A 171 -43.36 1.11 18.63
C ARG A 171 -43.01 1.71 20.05
N TRP A 172 -41.78 2.17 20.34
CA TRP A 172 -41.45 3.10 21.47
C TRP A 172 -40.06 3.78 21.28
N ALA A 173 -39.83 4.98 21.85
CA ALA A 173 -38.54 5.70 21.86
C ALA A 173 -38.49 6.84 22.92
N SER A 174 -37.30 7.19 23.41
CA SER A 174 -37.00 8.49 24.09
C SER A 174 -35.48 8.78 24.16
N ARG A 175 -35.09 10.03 24.47
CA ARG A 175 -33.70 10.59 24.41
C ARG A 175 -33.24 11.21 25.75
N VAL A 176 -31.96 11.63 25.83
CA VAL A 176 -31.32 12.76 26.59
C VAL A 176 -29.86 12.36 26.94
N ALA A 177 -28.82 13.21 27.06
CA ALA A 177 -28.34 14.46 26.43
C ALA A 177 -26.89 14.72 26.94
N GLU A 178 -26.12 15.67 26.39
CA GLU A 178 -24.68 15.88 26.68
C GLU A 178 -24.29 17.39 26.78
N PRO A 179 -23.35 17.77 27.67
CA PRO A 179 -22.39 18.88 27.40
C PRO A 179 -21.00 18.69 28.10
N PRO A 180 -20.03 19.65 28.09
CA PRO A 180 -19.13 19.99 26.99
C PRO A 180 -17.62 20.05 27.40
N ARG A 181 -16.72 20.48 26.49
CA ARG A 181 -15.26 20.69 26.72
C ARG A 181 -14.84 22.16 26.86
N THR A 182 -13.69 22.44 27.49
CA THR A 182 -12.90 23.69 27.37
C THR A 182 -11.38 23.42 27.46
N PRO A 183 -10.51 24.15 26.72
CA PRO A 183 -9.05 23.96 26.71
C PRO A 183 -8.26 24.97 27.54
N ALA A 184 -6.92 24.83 27.61
CA ALA A 184 -5.96 25.80 28.14
C ALA A 184 -4.66 25.83 27.29
N MET A 185 -3.83 26.87 27.42
CA MET A 185 -2.71 27.19 26.50
C MET A 185 -1.35 27.39 27.19
N SER A 186 -0.29 27.11 26.41
CA SER A 186 1.02 27.82 26.35
C SER A 186 2.04 27.70 27.51
N GLY A 187 3.32 27.58 27.13
CA GLY A 187 4.44 28.12 27.92
C GLY A 187 5.71 27.27 28.00
N ALA A 188 6.59 27.31 26.99
CA ALA A 188 7.97 26.83 27.10
C ALA A 188 8.93 27.59 26.18
N ALA A 189 10.23 27.59 26.51
CA ALA A 189 11.27 28.40 25.86
C ALA A 189 11.54 28.01 24.40
N ALA A 190 12.04 28.98 23.63
CA ALA A 190 12.63 28.74 22.32
C ALA A 190 13.91 27.91 22.44
N ARG A 191 13.76 26.58 22.35
CA ARG A 191 14.82 25.74 21.78
C ARG A 191 15.02 26.19 20.33
N LEU A 192 16.24 26.09 19.81
CA LEU A 192 16.41 25.97 18.37
C LEU A 192 15.61 24.71 17.96
N SER A 193 14.76 24.83 16.94
CA SER A 193 14.02 23.68 16.43
C SER A 193 15.02 22.60 15.98
N PRO A 194 14.77 21.31 16.25
CA PRO A 194 15.62 20.24 15.73
C PRO A 194 15.63 20.31 14.20
N MET A 195 16.79 20.05 13.59
CA MET A 195 16.91 20.00 12.13
C MET A 195 16.01 18.88 11.60
N ARG A 196 15.15 19.21 10.64
CA ARG A 196 14.18 18.29 10.03
C ARG A 196 14.78 17.68 8.78
N ILE A 197 15.05 16.38 8.81
CA ILE A 197 15.77 15.67 7.75
C ILE A 197 14.81 14.67 7.10
N VAL A 198 14.59 14.79 5.79
CA VAL A 198 13.86 13.77 5.01
C VAL A 198 14.85 12.84 4.32
N VAL A 199 14.62 11.53 4.40
CA VAL A 199 15.47 10.51 3.75
C VAL A 199 14.60 9.58 2.91
N LEU A 200 14.90 9.47 1.61
CA LEU A 200 14.21 8.54 0.70
C LEU A 200 14.91 7.17 0.74
N ALA A 201 14.44 6.26 1.57
CA ALA A 201 15.17 5.03 1.92
C ALA A 201 14.52 3.74 1.40
N GLY A 202 15.37 2.81 0.98
CA GLY A 202 15.00 1.42 0.71
C GLY A 202 16.12 0.46 1.11
N GLY A 203 15.73 -0.76 1.49
CA GLY A 203 16.58 -1.89 1.80
C GLY A 203 17.67 -1.68 2.85
N ILE A 204 18.60 -2.63 2.85
CA ILE A 204 19.73 -2.70 3.78
C ILE A 204 20.66 -1.47 3.66
N GLY A 205 20.76 -0.87 2.46
CA GLY A 205 21.57 0.31 2.20
C GLY A 205 21.05 1.53 2.96
N GLY A 206 19.80 1.91 2.73
CA GLY A 206 19.14 3.01 3.43
C GLY A 206 19.09 2.79 4.94
N ALA A 207 18.75 1.58 5.39
CA ALA A 207 18.69 1.24 6.81
C ALA A 207 20.05 1.35 7.53
N ARG A 208 21.15 1.02 6.86
CA ARG A 208 22.52 1.25 7.37
C ARG A 208 22.89 2.73 7.41
N PHE A 209 22.60 3.47 6.33
CA PHE A 209 22.85 4.91 6.28
C PHE A 209 22.12 5.65 7.41
N LEU A 210 20.86 5.30 7.68
CA LEU A 210 20.06 5.89 8.75
C LEU A 210 20.68 5.70 10.15
N ARG A 211 21.29 4.54 10.45
CA ARG A 211 22.05 4.36 11.71
C ARG A 211 23.20 5.36 11.83
N GLY A 212 23.94 5.59 10.73
CA GLY A 212 25.01 6.59 10.68
C GLY A 212 24.48 8.02 10.83
N LEU A 213 23.37 8.35 10.16
CA LEU A 213 22.72 9.66 10.24
C LEU A 213 22.25 9.98 11.68
N MET A 214 21.58 9.04 12.35
CA MET A 214 21.19 9.18 13.76
C MET A 214 22.40 9.33 14.70
N SER A 215 23.56 8.78 14.34
CA SER A 215 24.82 8.95 15.08
C SER A 215 25.56 10.25 14.74
N ALA A 216 25.26 10.89 13.61
CA ALA A 216 25.86 12.15 13.17
C ALA A 216 25.03 13.37 13.60
N ALA A 217 23.70 13.24 13.62
CA ALA A 217 22.74 14.27 13.98
C ALA A 217 21.75 13.74 15.05
N PRO A 218 22.20 13.48 16.29
CA PRO A 218 21.39 12.85 17.34
C PRO A 218 20.23 13.71 17.86
N ASP A 219 20.26 15.02 17.61
CA ASP A 219 19.21 15.98 17.98
C ASP A 219 18.27 16.34 16.79
N ALA A 220 18.38 15.65 15.65
CA ALA A 220 17.55 15.91 14.46
C ALA A 220 16.21 15.15 14.49
N ASP A 221 15.18 15.72 13.85
CA ASP A 221 13.91 15.04 13.58
C ASP A 221 13.97 14.41 12.18
N ILE A 222 14.14 13.09 12.14
CA ILE A 222 14.36 12.34 10.90
C ILE A 222 13.04 11.70 10.47
N THR A 223 12.52 12.13 9.31
CA THR A 223 11.44 11.43 8.61
C THR A 223 12.00 10.58 7.47
N VAL A 224 11.64 9.31 7.43
CA VAL A 224 12.02 8.36 6.38
C VAL A 224 10.83 8.13 5.48
N ILE A 225 10.97 8.44 4.20
CA ILE A 225 10.03 8.03 3.15
C ILE A 225 10.53 6.67 2.64
N GLY A 226 9.86 5.61 3.05
CA GLY A 226 10.21 4.23 2.75
C GLY A 226 9.64 3.77 1.41
N ASN A 227 10.49 3.18 0.58
CA ASN A 227 10.08 2.49 -0.65
C ASN A 227 9.04 1.40 -0.34
N THR A 228 7.98 1.34 -1.15
CA THR A 228 7.01 0.24 -1.14
C THR A 228 6.98 -0.56 -2.45
N GLY A 229 7.83 -0.27 -3.43
CA GLY A 229 7.89 -1.03 -4.68
C GLY A 229 8.33 -2.50 -4.51
N ASP A 230 9.02 -2.82 -3.42
CA ASP A 230 9.44 -4.19 -3.10
C ASP A 230 8.38 -5.02 -2.35
N ASP A 231 7.24 -4.40 -2.04
CA ASP A 231 6.09 -4.98 -1.34
C ASP A 231 5.44 -6.12 -2.11
N ILE A 232 5.00 -7.17 -1.40
CA ILE A 232 4.38 -8.34 -2.05
C ILE A 232 3.30 -8.97 -1.17
N HIS A 233 2.35 -9.68 -1.79
CA HIS A 233 1.43 -10.57 -1.09
C HIS A 233 1.89 -12.02 -1.20
N LEU A 234 2.21 -12.66 -0.08
CA LEU A 234 2.67 -14.06 -0.01
C LEU A 234 1.92 -14.82 1.08
N PHE A 235 1.48 -16.04 0.79
CA PHE A 235 0.68 -16.87 1.71
C PHE A 235 -0.61 -16.19 2.21
N GLY A 236 -1.15 -15.23 1.44
CA GLY A 236 -2.28 -14.38 1.83
C GLY A 236 -1.93 -13.21 2.76
N LEU A 237 -0.65 -13.03 3.10
CA LEU A 237 -0.16 -11.97 3.97
C LEU A 237 0.57 -10.88 3.18
N LYS A 238 0.46 -9.64 3.67
CA LYS A 238 1.16 -8.46 3.16
C LYS A 238 2.57 -8.38 3.75
N VAL A 239 3.58 -8.44 2.88
CA VAL A 239 5.00 -8.22 3.19
C VAL A 239 5.40 -6.81 2.72
N CYS A 240 6.25 -6.11 3.48
CA CYS A 240 6.80 -4.80 3.13
C CYS A 240 8.31 -4.74 3.39
N PRO A 241 9.15 -5.37 2.53
CA PRO A 241 10.54 -5.69 2.87
C PRO A 241 11.39 -4.47 3.29
N ASP A 242 11.20 -3.32 2.65
CA ASP A 242 11.98 -2.11 2.92
C ASP A 242 11.54 -1.41 4.20
N LEU A 243 10.24 -1.29 4.44
CA LEU A 243 9.69 -0.78 5.70
C LEU A 243 10.09 -1.68 6.89
N ASP A 244 9.96 -3.00 6.73
CA ASP A 244 10.36 -3.98 7.74
C ASP A 244 11.87 -3.93 7.99
N THR A 245 12.70 -3.81 6.94
CA THR A 245 14.16 -3.68 7.08
C THR A 245 14.56 -2.42 7.83
N VAL A 246 14.00 -1.25 7.51
CA VAL A 246 14.29 0.00 8.25
C VAL A 246 13.82 -0.11 9.71
N MET A 247 12.59 -0.54 9.92
CA MET A 247 11.98 -0.69 11.25
C MET A 247 12.75 -1.65 12.15
N TYR A 248 13.16 -2.82 11.66
CA TYR A 248 13.95 -3.80 12.41
C TYR A 248 15.41 -3.34 12.61
N THR A 249 16.02 -2.67 11.62
CA THR A 249 17.41 -2.22 11.71
C THR A 249 17.58 -1.10 12.74
N LEU A 250 16.63 -0.17 12.81
CA LEU A 250 16.68 0.92 13.78
C LEU A 250 16.08 0.52 15.15
N GLY A 251 15.03 -0.31 15.15
CA GLY A 251 14.41 -0.87 16.37
C GLY A 251 15.15 -2.05 17.01
N GLY A 252 16.41 -2.32 16.65
CA GLY A 252 17.24 -3.35 17.28
C GLY A 252 16.79 -4.81 17.08
N GLY A 253 16.01 -5.09 16.04
CA GLY A 253 15.45 -6.42 15.74
C GLY A 253 16.15 -7.22 14.64
N ILE A 254 17.05 -6.59 13.87
CA ILE A 254 17.71 -7.18 12.69
C ILE A 254 18.79 -8.19 13.07
N HIS A 255 19.05 -9.19 12.21
CA HIS A 255 20.22 -10.06 12.36
C HIS A 255 21.49 -9.35 11.86
N GLU A 256 22.33 -8.85 12.78
CA GLU A 256 23.48 -7.98 12.44
C GLU A 256 24.45 -8.58 11.40
N GLU A 257 24.87 -9.84 11.56
CA GLU A 257 25.83 -10.49 10.64
C GLU A 257 25.27 -10.67 9.22
N GLN A 258 24.04 -11.19 9.11
CA GLN A 258 23.34 -11.44 7.85
C GLN A 258 22.88 -10.13 7.19
N GLY A 259 22.58 -9.10 7.99
CA GLY A 259 22.17 -7.76 7.55
C GLY A 259 20.74 -7.67 7.04
N TRP A 260 19.96 -8.76 7.11
CA TRP A 260 18.54 -8.84 6.78
C TRP A 260 17.88 -9.97 7.58
N GLY A 261 16.56 -9.93 7.71
CA GLY A 261 15.82 -10.84 8.60
C GLY A 261 16.04 -10.50 10.08
N ARG A 262 15.35 -11.22 10.96
CA ARG A 262 15.33 -10.94 12.40
C ARG A 262 16.39 -11.74 13.16
N ALA A 263 16.87 -11.22 14.29
CA ALA A 263 17.71 -11.98 15.23
C ALA A 263 16.95 -13.17 15.84
N ASP A 264 17.68 -14.24 16.19
CA ASP A 264 17.20 -15.58 16.63
C ASP A 264 15.91 -16.06 15.95
N GLU A 265 15.90 -15.97 14.62
CA GLU A 265 14.77 -16.37 13.79
C GLU A 265 14.70 -17.88 13.55
N THR A 266 13.48 -18.42 13.45
CA THR A 266 13.21 -19.81 13.07
C THR A 266 12.39 -19.85 11.78
N PHE A 267 12.33 -21.01 11.12
CA PHE A 267 11.71 -21.17 9.80
C PHE A 267 10.69 -22.34 9.76
N THR A 268 10.16 -22.76 10.90
CA THR A 268 9.28 -23.93 10.99
C THR A 268 7.96 -23.73 10.25
N VAL A 269 7.43 -22.49 10.18
CA VAL A 269 6.27 -22.19 9.33
C VAL A 269 6.62 -22.35 7.85
N LYS A 270 7.85 -22.00 7.44
CA LYS A 270 8.32 -22.21 6.06
C LYS A 270 8.48 -23.71 5.73
N GLU A 271 9.03 -24.48 6.66
CA GLU A 271 9.22 -25.93 6.51
C GLU A 271 7.86 -26.65 6.33
N GLU A 272 6.86 -26.32 7.15
CA GLU A 272 5.50 -26.86 7.02
C GLU A 272 4.81 -26.40 5.72
N LEU A 273 4.93 -25.11 5.32
CA LEU A 273 4.38 -24.61 4.05
C LEU A 273 4.96 -25.34 2.83
N ALA A 274 6.27 -25.66 2.86
CA ALA A 274 6.92 -26.48 1.84
C ALA A 274 6.42 -27.93 1.87
N ALA A 275 6.20 -28.52 3.06
CA ALA A 275 5.61 -29.85 3.20
C ALA A 275 4.17 -29.95 2.67
N TYR A 276 3.39 -28.86 2.73
CA TYR A 276 2.09 -28.73 2.07
C TYR A 276 2.17 -28.45 0.55
N GLY A 277 3.35 -28.18 0.00
CA GLY A 277 3.54 -27.80 -1.40
C GLY A 277 2.97 -26.42 -1.75
N VAL A 278 2.90 -25.50 -0.77
CA VAL A 278 2.25 -24.19 -0.92
C VAL A 278 3.29 -23.08 -1.11
N GLY A 279 3.18 -22.36 -2.22
CA GLY A 279 3.90 -21.10 -2.46
C GLY A 279 5.36 -21.25 -2.91
N PRO A 280 6.10 -20.13 -3.00
CA PRO A 280 7.45 -20.11 -3.54
C PRO A 280 8.51 -20.53 -2.52
N GLU A 281 9.08 -21.74 -2.67
CA GLU A 281 10.21 -22.22 -1.84
C GLU A 281 11.41 -21.25 -1.80
N TRP A 282 11.59 -20.48 -2.89
CA TRP A 282 12.67 -19.51 -3.05
C TRP A 282 12.55 -18.25 -2.19
N PHE A 283 11.36 -17.94 -1.66
CA PHE A 283 11.18 -16.81 -0.73
C PHE A 283 11.10 -17.31 0.71
N GLY A 284 12.03 -16.88 1.55
CA GLY A 284 12.10 -17.27 2.95
C GLY A 284 11.56 -16.20 3.87
N LEU A 285 10.42 -16.47 4.52
CA LEU A 285 9.91 -15.71 5.66
C LEU A 285 10.20 -16.47 6.95
N GLY A 286 10.65 -15.75 7.98
CA GLY A 286 10.91 -16.30 9.30
C GLY A 286 9.68 -16.25 10.21
N ASP A 287 9.63 -17.11 11.23
CA ASP A 287 8.46 -17.29 12.10
C ASP A 287 8.14 -16.04 12.93
N ARG A 288 9.16 -15.28 13.36
CA ARG A 288 9.00 -13.98 14.02
C ARG A 288 8.60 -12.89 13.00
N ASP A 289 9.05 -12.97 11.75
CA ASP A 289 8.68 -12.02 10.68
C ASP A 289 7.21 -12.20 10.24
N PHE A 290 6.75 -13.45 10.11
CA PHE A 290 5.34 -13.82 9.90
C PHE A 290 4.41 -13.11 10.90
N ALA A 291 4.80 -12.94 12.16
CA ALA A 291 3.98 -12.22 13.15
C ALA A 291 3.74 -10.75 12.77
N THR A 292 4.74 -10.06 12.22
CA THR A 292 4.59 -8.68 11.72
C THR A 292 3.64 -8.63 10.52
N HIS A 293 3.80 -9.57 9.58
CA HIS A 293 2.95 -9.64 8.39
C HIS A 293 1.50 -10.00 8.73
N ILE A 294 1.27 -10.86 9.73
CA ILE A 294 -0.07 -11.17 10.25
C ILE A 294 -0.73 -9.90 10.81
N VAL A 295 -0.04 -9.16 11.69
CA VAL A 295 -0.56 -7.90 12.25
C VAL A 295 -0.86 -6.89 11.14
N ARG A 296 0.06 -6.69 10.20
CA ARG A 296 -0.13 -5.80 9.03
C ARG A 296 -1.37 -6.19 8.22
N THR A 297 -1.49 -7.46 7.86
CA THR A 297 -2.60 -7.96 7.03
C THR A 297 -3.94 -7.84 7.74
N GLN A 298 -3.99 -8.12 9.05
CA GLN A 298 -5.20 -7.95 9.86
C GLN A 298 -5.65 -6.48 9.92
N MET A 299 -4.71 -5.53 10.07
CA MET A 299 -5.05 -4.11 10.08
C MET A 299 -5.50 -3.60 8.70
N ILE A 300 -4.81 -3.99 7.62
CA ILE A 300 -5.24 -3.64 6.24
C ILE A 300 -6.62 -4.24 5.94
N GLY A 301 -6.86 -5.50 6.33
CA GLY A 301 -8.17 -6.16 6.23
C GLY A 301 -9.28 -5.51 7.06
N ALA A 302 -8.92 -4.79 8.13
CA ALA A 302 -9.83 -3.96 8.92
C ALA A 302 -10.01 -2.53 8.37
N GLY A 303 -9.33 -2.18 7.27
CA GLY A 303 -9.44 -0.88 6.60
C GLY A 303 -8.46 0.20 7.04
N TYR A 304 -7.38 -0.15 7.75
CA TYR A 304 -6.31 0.81 8.07
C TYR A 304 -5.33 0.94 6.89
N PRO A 305 -4.91 2.17 6.51
CA PRO A 305 -3.89 2.39 5.48
C PRO A 305 -2.50 1.95 5.95
N LEU A 306 -1.59 1.67 5.02
CA LEU A 306 -0.23 1.17 5.30
C LEU A 306 0.59 2.14 6.18
N SER A 307 0.34 3.45 6.06
CA SER A 307 0.86 4.52 6.91
C SER A 307 0.52 4.32 8.38
N ALA A 308 -0.77 4.23 8.71
CA ALA A 308 -1.26 3.96 10.07
C ALA A 308 -0.83 2.59 10.61
N VAL A 309 -0.68 1.58 9.72
CA VAL A 309 -0.14 0.27 10.10
C VAL A 309 1.36 0.34 10.41
N THR A 310 2.12 1.13 9.65
CA THR A 310 3.56 1.35 9.87
C THR A 310 3.79 2.11 11.17
N GLU A 311 2.97 3.13 11.47
CA GLU A 311 2.96 3.82 12.78
C GLU A 311 2.70 2.84 13.93
N ALA A 312 1.65 2.00 13.83
CA ALA A 312 1.29 1.03 14.88
C ALA A 312 2.38 -0.04 15.11
N LEU A 313 3.08 -0.48 14.06
CA LEU A 313 4.23 -1.38 14.17
C LEU A 313 5.44 -0.64 14.78
N CYS A 314 5.68 0.60 14.38
CA CYS A 314 6.74 1.45 14.95
C CYS A 314 6.51 1.77 16.44
N ALA A 315 5.27 1.80 16.93
CA ALA A 315 4.99 1.95 18.36
C ALA A 315 5.59 0.81 19.22
N ARG A 316 5.73 -0.41 18.65
CA ARG A 316 6.48 -1.53 19.26
C ARG A 316 7.98 -1.37 19.08
N TRP A 317 8.43 -1.06 17.87
CA TRP A 317 9.84 -1.13 17.48
C TRP A 317 10.67 0.11 17.84
N GLN A 318 10.02 1.26 18.05
CA GLN A 318 10.61 2.53 18.46
C GLN A 318 11.89 2.90 17.68
N PRO A 319 11.85 2.96 16.33
CA PRO A 319 13.03 3.10 15.47
C PRO A 319 13.72 4.48 15.53
N GLY A 320 13.33 5.37 16.44
CA GLY A 320 13.92 6.71 16.60
C GLY A 320 13.73 7.67 15.42
N VAL A 321 12.92 7.31 14.43
CA VAL A 321 12.61 8.09 13.22
C VAL A 321 11.11 7.98 12.91
N ARG A 322 10.54 8.96 12.19
CA ARG A 322 9.19 8.85 11.63
C ARG A 322 9.25 8.10 10.31
N LEU A 323 8.88 6.81 10.31
CA LEU A 323 8.83 5.99 9.09
C LEU A 323 7.44 6.11 8.41
N LEU A 324 7.42 6.64 7.20
CA LEU A 324 6.24 6.73 6.34
C LEU A 324 6.45 5.82 5.11
N PRO A 325 5.45 5.09 4.61
CA PRO A 325 5.51 4.54 3.26
C PRO A 325 5.47 5.68 2.23
N MET A 326 6.07 5.49 1.06
CA MET A 326 5.97 6.44 -0.05
C MET A 326 4.50 6.64 -0.53
N THR A 327 3.68 5.59 -0.44
CA THR A 327 2.26 5.59 -0.78
C THR A 327 1.48 4.58 0.06
N ASP A 328 0.19 4.84 0.25
CA ASP A 328 -0.76 3.86 0.79
C ASP A 328 -1.42 2.99 -0.30
N ASP A 329 -1.25 3.37 -1.58
CA ASP A 329 -1.74 2.62 -2.73
C ASP A 329 -0.81 1.43 -3.07
N ARG A 330 -1.29 0.50 -3.89
CA ARG A 330 -0.49 -0.65 -4.34
C ARG A 330 0.44 -0.24 -5.48
N VAL A 331 1.74 -0.13 -5.16
CA VAL A 331 2.83 -0.02 -6.15
C VAL A 331 3.73 -1.23 -6.00
N GLU A 332 3.98 -1.97 -7.09
CA GLU A 332 4.81 -3.18 -7.07
C GLU A 332 5.79 -3.16 -8.25
N THR A 333 7.09 -3.16 -7.97
CA THR A 333 8.16 -3.17 -8.97
C THR A 333 8.16 -4.49 -9.71
N HIS A 334 8.00 -4.43 -11.03
CA HIS A 334 8.07 -5.58 -11.92
C HIS A 334 9.20 -5.41 -12.94
N VAL A 335 9.79 -6.53 -13.33
CA VAL A 335 10.87 -6.61 -14.32
C VAL A 335 10.38 -7.38 -15.53
N LEU A 336 10.49 -6.77 -16.72
CA LEU A 336 10.15 -7.43 -17.98
C LEU A 336 11.34 -8.27 -18.44
N ILE A 337 11.16 -9.58 -18.52
CA ILE A 337 12.16 -10.56 -18.95
C ILE A 337 11.66 -11.34 -20.17
N ASP A 338 12.56 -12.00 -20.90
CA ASP A 338 12.16 -13.04 -21.85
C ASP A 338 11.50 -14.20 -21.11
N ASP A 339 10.49 -14.82 -21.71
CA ASP A 339 9.78 -15.95 -21.11
C ASP A 339 10.49 -17.29 -21.46
N PRO A 340 11.20 -17.94 -20.51
CA PRO A 340 11.88 -19.22 -20.77
C PRO A 340 10.91 -20.39 -21.01
N ASP A 341 9.63 -20.21 -20.71
CA ASP A 341 8.57 -21.22 -20.88
C ASP A 341 7.80 -21.02 -22.20
N ALA A 342 8.08 -19.96 -22.97
CA ALA A 342 7.39 -19.66 -24.22
C ALA A 342 7.88 -20.53 -25.40
N PRO A 343 6.96 -21.04 -26.24
CA PRO A 343 7.30 -21.94 -27.35
C PRO A 343 7.91 -21.24 -28.58
N ASP A 344 7.94 -19.90 -28.60
CA ASP A 344 8.54 -19.08 -29.66
C ASP A 344 9.98 -18.61 -29.34
N GLY A 345 10.33 -18.50 -28.05
CA GLY A 345 11.59 -17.90 -27.60
C GLY A 345 11.68 -16.38 -27.77
N GLU A 346 10.58 -15.71 -28.12
CA GLU A 346 10.50 -14.26 -28.36
C GLU A 346 9.48 -13.56 -27.44
N SER A 347 8.51 -14.29 -26.89
CA SER A 347 7.55 -13.78 -25.92
C SER A 347 8.21 -13.37 -24.60
N ARG A 348 7.65 -12.36 -23.94
CA ARG A 348 8.16 -11.76 -22.70
C ARG A 348 7.13 -11.83 -21.58
N LYS A 349 7.60 -11.96 -20.34
CA LYS A 349 6.76 -11.87 -19.13
C LYS A 349 7.30 -10.86 -18.12
N ALA A 350 6.39 -10.21 -17.40
CA ALA A 350 6.70 -9.40 -16.24
C ALA A 350 6.74 -10.31 -15.00
N VAL A 351 7.82 -10.25 -14.23
CA VAL A 351 7.97 -10.92 -12.92
C VAL A 351 8.10 -9.87 -11.82
N HIS A 352 7.66 -10.19 -10.61
CA HIS A 352 7.85 -9.30 -9.46
C HIS A 352 9.34 -9.11 -9.16
N PHE A 353 9.77 -7.93 -8.68
CA PHE A 353 11.19 -7.66 -8.43
C PHE A 353 11.82 -8.64 -7.44
N GLN A 354 11.09 -9.03 -6.38
CA GLN A 354 11.52 -10.10 -5.47
C GLN A 354 11.80 -11.43 -6.18
N GLU A 355 11.04 -11.79 -7.22
CA GLU A 355 11.32 -12.99 -8.02
C GLU A 355 12.57 -12.80 -8.88
N TYR A 356 12.68 -11.67 -9.59
CA TYR A 356 13.86 -11.35 -10.39
C TYR A 356 15.15 -11.35 -9.54
N TRP A 357 15.09 -10.80 -8.34
CA TRP A 357 16.25 -10.60 -7.47
C TRP A 357 16.58 -11.83 -6.61
N VAL A 358 15.59 -12.48 -6.00
CA VAL A 358 15.82 -13.61 -5.07
C VAL A 358 15.81 -14.96 -5.79
N ARG A 359 14.81 -15.24 -6.64
CA ARG A 359 14.71 -16.50 -7.40
C ARG A 359 15.72 -16.53 -8.53
N LEU A 360 15.63 -15.54 -9.43
CA LEU A 360 16.41 -15.52 -10.67
C LEU A 360 17.81 -14.92 -10.48
N ARG A 361 18.10 -14.29 -9.33
CA ARG A 361 19.39 -13.65 -9.03
C ARG A 361 19.87 -12.71 -10.15
N ALA A 362 18.92 -12.00 -10.75
CA ALA A 362 19.11 -11.17 -11.94
C ALA A 362 19.99 -11.84 -13.03
N SER A 363 19.85 -13.16 -13.22
CA SER A 363 20.68 -13.95 -14.15
C SER A 363 20.20 -13.85 -15.60
N VAL A 364 18.93 -13.47 -15.81
CA VAL A 364 18.36 -13.17 -17.12
C VAL A 364 18.37 -11.65 -17.38
N PRO A 365 18.50 -11.21 -18.65
CA PRO A 365 18.39 -9.80 -19.01
C PRO A 365 17.05 -9.20 -18.57
N ALA A 366 17.08 -7.93 -18.18
CA ALA A 366 15.89 -7.12 -17.94
C ALA A 366 15.70 -6.14 -19.11
N HIS A 367 14.54 -6.20 -19.76
CA HIS A 367 14.16 -5.31 -20.88
C HIS A 367 13.52 -4.00 -20.43
N ALA A 368 12.94 -4.00 -19.22
CA ALA A 368 12.36 -2.85 -18.55
C ALA A 368 12.21 -3.16 -17.05
N VAL A 369 12.21 -2.11 -16.24
CA VAL A 369 11.92 -2.15 -14.80
C VAL A 369 10.87 -1.09 -14.52
N VAL A 370 9.71 -1.50 -13.97
CA VAL A 370 8.51 -0.66 -13.90
C VAL A 370 7.86 -0.76 -12.52
N PRO A 371 7.66 0.35 -11.78
CA PRO A 371 6.86 0.37 -10.55
C PRO A 371 5.36 0.38 -10.93
N VAL A 372 4.77 -0.82 -11.04
CA VAL A 372 3.40 -1.00 -11.54
C VAL A 372 2.40 -0.38 -10.57
N GLY A 373 1.58 0.55 -11.06
CA GLY A 373 0.59 1.30 -10.27
C GLY A 373 1.06 2.66 -9.77
N ALA A 374 2.35 3.00 -9.89
CA ALA A 374 2.88 4.29 -9.42
C ALA A 374 2.20 5.49 -10.10
N ASP A 375 1.87 5.37 -11.38
CA ASP A 375 1.16 6.37 -12.20
C ASP A 375 -0.24 6.75 -11.67
N GLN A 376 -0.84 5.89 -10.84
CA GLN A 376 -2.16 6.07 -10.24
C GLN A 376 -2.11 6.24 -8.71
N ALA A 377 -0.95 6.01 -8.10
CA ALA A 377 -0.71 6.11 -6.67
C ALA A 377 -0.62 7.56 -6.20
N LYS A 378 -0.82 7.77 -4.89
CA LYS A 378 -0.67 9.08 -4.24
C LYS A 378 0.37 9.02 -3.12
N PRO A 379 1.05 10.13 -2.81
CA PRO A 379 1.91 10.23 -1.63
C PRO A 379 1.12 9.87 -0.37
N ALA A 380 1.70 9.08 0.53
CA ALA A 380 1.02 8.72 1.78
C ALA A 380 0.81 9.96 2.69
N PRO A 381 -0.18 9.95 3.61
CA PRO A 381 -0.41 11.05 4.54
C PRO A 381 0.85 11.42 5.33
N GLY A 382 1.23 12.69 5.30
CA GLY A 382 2.43 13.20 5.95
C GLY A 382 3.70 13.19 5.09
N VAL A 383 3.69 12.62 3.87
CA VAL A 383 4.86 12.57 2.97
C VAL A 383 5.16 13.92 2.34
N LEU A 384 4.15 14.58 1.76
CA LEU A 384 4.33 15.92 1.16
C LEU A 384 4.59 16.97 2.23
N GLU A 385 3.92 16.84 3.38
CA GLU A 385 4.14 17.66 4.56
C GLU A 385 5.57 17.48 5.09
N ALA A 386 6.11 16.25 5.12
CA ALA A 386 7.50 16.01 5.51
C ALA A 386 8.50 16.74 4.61
N ILE A 387 8.27 16.74 3.29
CA ILE A 387 9.15 17.39 2.31
C ILE A 387 9.06 18.92 2.44
N ALA A 388 7.86 19.47 2.57
CA ALA A 388 7.65 20.91 2.76
C ALA A 388 8.16 21.44 4.11
N ASP A 389 8.18 20.60 5.15
CA ASP A 389 8.78 20.89 6.46
C ASP A 389 10.24 20.38 6.59
N ALA A 390 10.90 19.90 5.54
CA ALA A 390 12.30 19.50 5.64
C ALA A 390 13.23 20.72 5.58
N ASP A 391 14.33 20.67 6.35
CA ASP A 391 15.44 21.61 6.23
C ASP A 391 16.52 21.09 5.26
N VAL A 392 16.50 19.78 4.95
CA VAL A 392 17.35 19.07 3.98
C VAL A 392 16.71 17.74 3.56
N VAL A 393 16.87 17.35 2.29
CA VAL A 393 16.50 16.04 1.75
C VAL A 393 17.76 15.24 1.41
N LEU A 394 17.83 13.98 1.87
CA LEU A 394 18.97 13.08 1.62
C LEU A 394 18.55 11.86 0.79
N PHE A 395 19.28 11.59 -0.30
CA PHE A 395 19.20 10.32 -1.04
C PHE A 395 20.35 9.41 -0.59
N PRO A 396 20.08 8.36 0.22
CA PRO A 396 21.10 7.42 0.69
C PRO A 396 21.64 6.57 -0.48
N PRO A 397 22.78 5.88 -0.30
CA PRO A 397 23.37 4.98 -1.31
C PRO A 397 22.58 3.65 -1.43
N SER A 398 21.31 3.77 -1.84
CA SER A 398 20.38 2.68 -2.18
C SER A 398 20.24 2.58 -3.71
N ASN A 399 19.51 1.58 -4.22
CA ASN A 399 19.36 1.43 -5.67
C ASN A 399 18.59 2.65 -6.27
N PRO A 400 19.14 3.33 -7.29
CA PRO A 400 18.55 4.56 -7.81
C PRO A 400 17.30 4.30 -8.65
N VAL A 401 17.07 3.08 -9.13
CA VAL A 401 15.91 2.70 -9.95
C VAL A 401 14.81 2.08 -9.10
N VAL A 402 15.14 1.05 -8.31
CA VAL A 402 14.15 0.23 -7.56
C VAL A 402 14.03 0.55 -6.06
N SER A 403 14.72 1.59 -5.59
CA SER A 403 14.51 2.14 -4.24
C SER A 403 14.15 3.61 -4.31
N VAL A 404 15.12 4.48 -4.60
CA VAL A 404 14.89 5.94 -4.64
C VAL A 404 14.03 6.34 -5.84
N GLY A 405 14.32 5.79 -7.02
CA GLY A 405 13.53 6.01 -8.24
C GLY A 405 12.08 5.56 -8.11
N THR A 406 11.81 4.48 -7.36
CA THR A 406 10.43 4.02 -7.09
C THR A 406 9.66 4.98 -6.18
N ILE A 407 10.33 5.58 -5.19
CA ILE A 407 9.75 6.65 -4.36
C ILE A 407 9.46 7.91 -5.21
N LEU A 408 10.41 8.31 -6.06
CA LEU A 408 10.28 9.46 -6.96
C LEU A 408 9.28 9.22 -8.12
N ALA A 409 8.84 7.97 -8.35
CA ALA A 409 7.84 7.64 -9.36
C ALA A 409 6.39 7.84 -8.88
N VAL A 410 6.16 8.10 -7.58
CA VAL A 410 4.83 8.44 -7.05
C VAL A 410 4.53 9.92 -7.37
N PRO A 411 3.47 10.24 -8.13
CA PRO A 411 3.14 11.61 -8.55
C PRO A 411 3.04 12.59 -7.38
N GLY A 412 3.74 13.72 -7.48
CA GLY A 412 3.81 14.75 -6.45
C GLY A 412 5.02 14.64 -5.53
N VAL A 413 5.68 13.47 -5.41
CA VAL A 413 6.87 13.32 -4.57
C VAL A 413 8.09 13.99 -5.20
N ARG A 414 8.34 13.76 -6.49
CA ARG A 414 9.46 14.37 -7.23
C ARG A 414 9.28 15.88 -7.36
N GLU A 415 8.06 16.30 -7.63
CA GLU A 415 7.65 17.70 -7.77
C GLU A 415 7.83 18.43 -6.44
N ALA A 416 7.32 17.89 -5.32
CA ALA A 416 7.46 18.54 -4.02
C ALA A 416 8.92 18.68 -3.56
N ILE A 417 9.80 17.74 -3.91
CA ILE A 417 11.24 17.86 -3.57
C ILE A 417 11.89 18.96 -4.41
N ALA A 418 11.60 19.05 -5.71
CA ALA A 418 12.14 20.08 -6.59
C ALA A 418 11.60 21.49 -6.28
N ASP A 419 10.31 21.60 -5.91
CA ASP A 419 9.65 22.87 -5.60
C ASP A 419 9.90 23.37 -4.16
N ALA A 420 10.45 22.53 -3.27
CA ALA A 420 10.67 22.89 -1.86
C ALA A 420 11.74 23.98 -1.65
N GLY A 421 12.71 24.13 -2.56
CA GLY A 421 13.76 25.15 -2.46
C GLY A 421 14.73 24.93 -1.28
N ILE A 422 14.95 23.68 -0.90
CA ILE A 422 15.84 23.25 0.19
C ILE A 422 16.92 22.30 -0.35
N PRO A 423 18.11 22.21 0.29
CA PRO A 423 19.18 21.33 -0.16
C PRO A 423 18.77 19.87 -0.34
N VAL A 424 18.98 19.34 -1.54
CA VAL A 424 18.85 17.92 -1.86
C VAL A 424 20.24 17.34 -2.13
N VAL A 425 20.70 16.44 -1.25
CA VAL A 425 22.03 15.83 -1.32
C VAL A 425 21.94 14.31 -1.46
N GLY A 426 22.54 13.78 -2.51
CA GLY A 426 22.62 12.34 -2.76
C GLY A 426 24.00 11.75 -2.54
N LEU A 427 24.04 10.45 -2.22
CA LEU A 427 25.27 9.67 -2.09
C LEU A 427 25.28 8.53 -3.12
N SER A 428 26.40 8.35 -3.82
CA SER A 428 26.55 7.33 -4.85
C SER A 428 26.38 5.89 -4.29
N PRO A 429 25.51 5.05 -4.87
CA PRO A 429 25.45 3.62 -4.59
C PRO A 429 26.49 2.81 -5.39
N ILE A 430 27.21 3.49 -6.29
CA ILE A 430 28.28 2.96 -7.14
C ILE A 430 29.63 3.40 -6.55
N VAL A 431 30.60 2.48 -6.51
CA VAL A 431 31.97 2.70 -6.02
C VAL A 431 32.95 2.04 -7.00
N GLY A 432 33.63 2.83 -7.82
CA GLY A 432 34.30 2.36 -9.03
C GLY A 432 33.30 1.89 -10.09
N ASP A 433 33.70 0.94 -10.95
CA ASP A 433 32.85 0.41 -12.02
C ASP A 433 31.72 -0.55 -11.54
N ALA A 434 31.36 -0.54 -10.24
CA ALA A 434 30.45 -1.53 -9.64
C ALA A 434 29.58 -0.98 -8.48
N PRO A 435 28.36 -1.54 -8.28
CA PRO A 435 27.56 -1.30 -7.08
C PRO A 435 28.20 -1.90 -5.81
N VAL A 436 28.10 -1.20 -4.67
CA VAL A 436 28.66 -1.68 -3.39
C VAL A 436 28.06 -3.01 -2.93
N ARG A 437 26.77 -3.24 -3.22
CA ARG A 437 26.05 -4.49 -2.94
C ARG A 437 24.97 -4.77 -3.99
N GLY A 438 24.77 -6.05 -4.29
CA GLY A 438 23.72 -6.51 -5.20
C GLY A 438 24.11 -6.37 -6.67
N MET A 439 23.11 -6.36 -7.55
CA MET A 439 23.25 -6.34 -9.00
C MET A 439 22.54 -5.12 -9.59
N ALA A 440 22.79 -3.94 -9.01
CA ALA A 440 22.15 -2.69 -9.45
C ALA A 440 22.59 -2.27 -10.87
N ASP A 441 23.76 -2.74 -11.32
CA ASP A 441 24.28 -2.62 -12.68
C ASP A 441 23.29 -3.12 -13.74
N LYS A 442 22.69 -4.29 -13.51
CA LYS A 442 21.71 -4.91 -14.44
C LYS A 442 20.39 -4.15 -14.49
N VAL A 443 20.03 -3.53 -13.37
CA VAL A 443 18.82 -2.71 -13.22
C VAL A 443 19.01 -1.34 -13.88
N LEU A 444 20.20 -0.74 -13.73
CA LEU A 444 20.62 0.49 -14.41
C LEU A 444 20.68 0.31 -15.94
N ALA A 445 21.29 -0.78 -16.40
CA ALA A 445 21.34 -1.13 -17.83
C ALA A 445 19.95 -1.26 -18.46
N ALA A 446 18.98 -1.83 -17.72
CA ALA A 446 17.59 -1.99 -18.16
C ALA A 446 16.81 -0.67 -18.30
N VAL A 447 17.32 0.45 -17.75
CA VAL A 447 16.79 1.80 -17.95
C VAL A 447 17.74 2.71 -18.76
N GLY A 448 18.78 2.13 -19.37
CA GLY A 448 19.72 2.85 -20.24
C GLY A 448 20.71 3.76 -19.50
N VAL A 449 20.94 3.53 -18.20
CA VAL A 449 21.89 4.31 -17.38
C VAL A 449 23.16 3.50 -17.16
N GLU A 450 24.32 4.14 -17.31
CA GLU A 450 25.62 3.50 -17.06
C GLU A 450 25.86 3.26 -15.56
N SER A 451 26.66 2.24 -15.22
CA SER A 451 26.97 1.89 -13.84
C SER A 451 28.13 2.72 -13.28
N THR A 452 28.00 4.05 -13.34
CA THR A 452 29.02 5.01 -12.86
C THR A 452 28.39 6.05 -11.93
N ALA A 453 29.18 6.58 -10.99
CA ALA A 453 28.71 7.60 -10.04
C ALA A 453 28.20 8.88 -10.73
N ALA A 454 28.77 9.25 -11.89
CA ALA A 454 28.33 10.41 -12.67
C ALA A 454 27.02 10.15 -13.45
N ALA A 455 26.84 8.95 -14.01
CA ALA A 455 25.62 8.60 -14.73
C ALA A 455 24.40 8.56 -13.79
N VAL A 456 24.57 8.09 -12.55
CA VAL A 456 23.50 8.11 -11.53
C VAL A 456 23.14 9.54 -11.12
N ALA A 457 24.12 10.43 -10.92
CA ALA A 457 23.86 11.85 -10.64
C ALA A 457 23.04 12.51 -11.78
N LYS A 458 23.44 12.25 -13.03
CA LYS A 458 22.75 12.76 -14.24
C LYS A 458 21.35 12.17 -14.43
N HIS A 459 21.11 10.93 -13.97
CA HIS A 459 19.79 10.29 -14.02
C HIS A 459 18.77 10.97 -13.08
N TYR A 460 19.19 11.40 -11.88
CA TYR A 460 18.35 12.26 -11.03
C TYR A 460 18.25 13.69 -11.59
N GLY A 461 19.38 14.27 -11.99
CA GLY A 461 19.52 15.57 -12.64
C GLY A 461 19.59 16.77 -11.68
N SER A 462 20.20 17.87 -12.14
CA SER A 462 20.34 19.16 -11.42
C SER A 462 19.03 19.95 -11.26
N GLY A 463 17.91 19.44 -11.76
CA GLY A 463 16.56 19.89 -11.38
C GLY A 463 15.96 19.11 -10.20
N LEU A 464 16.79 18.35 -9.46
CA LEU A 464 16.40 17.57 -8.27
C LEU A 464 17.57 17.40 -7.28
N LEU A 465 18.83 17.38 -7.73
CA LEU A 465 20.02 17.33 -6.87
C LEU A 465 20.78 18.66 -6.88
N ASP A 466 21.02 19.22 -5.70
CA ASP A 466 21.97 20.31 -5.51
C ASP A 466 23.39 19.77 -5.23
N GLY A 467 23.47 18.69 -4.43
CA GLY A 467 24.73 18.08 -4.00
C GLY A 467 24.82 16.58 -4.30
N TRP A 468 26.02 16.12 -4.65
CA TRP A 468 26.31 14.71 -4.87
C TRP A 468 27.65 14.30 -4.24
N LEU A 469 27.65 13.16 -3.56
CA LEU A 469 28.86 12.53 -3.00
C LEU A 469 29.22 11.27 -3.78
N VAL A 470 30.49 11.18 -4.18
CA VAL A 470 31.10 10.02 -4.86
C VAL A 470 32.19 9.41 -3.99
N ASP A 471 32.64 8.18 -4.27
CA ASP A 471 33.74 7.62 -3.48
C ASP A 471 35.08 8.30 -3.83
N THR A 472 36.04 8.25 -2.91
CA THR A 472 37.45 8.53 -3.17
C THR A 472 38.04 7.83 -4.41
N VAL A 473 37.59 6.62 -4.76
CA VAL A 473 38.03 5.95 -6.01
C VAL A 473 37.42 6.58 -7.27
N ASP A 474 36.25 7.20 -7.13
CA ASP A 474 35.50 7.87 -8.20
C ASP A 474 35.79 9.37 -8.30
N ALA A 475 36.89 9.85 -7.70
CA ALA A 475 37.22 11.28 -7.67
C ALA A 475 37.34 11.93 -9.07
N GLY A 476 37.59 11.15 -10.12
CA GLY A 476 37.56 11.62 -11.51
C GLY A 476 36.16 11.98 -12.05
N ALA A 477 35.09 11.52 -11.39
CA ALA A 477 33.71 11.85 -11.74
C ALA A 477 33.27 13.25 -11.27
N VAL A 478 34.02 13.89 -10.37
CA VAL A 478 33.66 15.18 -9.76
C VAL A 478 33.46 16.27 -10.83
N ASP A 479 34.46 16.51 -11.68
CA ASP A 479 34.41 17.51 -12.76
C ASP A 479 33.22 17.26 -13.72
N GLU A 480 32.87 15.99 -13.96
CA GLU A 480 31.77 15.59 -14.85
C GLU A 480 30.37 15.87 -14.24
N VAL A 481 30.25 15.74 -12.92
CA VAL A 481 29.01 16.03 -12.17
C VAL A 481 28.85 17.54 -11.94
N GLU A 482 29.94 18.27 -11.65
CA GLU A 482 29.92 19.73 -11.55
C GLU A 482 29.60 20.38 -12.92
N ALA A 483 30.10 19.81 -14.02
CA ALA A 483 29.72 20.22 -15.37
C ALA A 483 28.23 19.94 -15.73
N ALA A 484 27.54 19.08 -14.98
CA ALA A 484 26.10 18.88 -15.08
C ALA A 484 25.29 19.83 -14.17
N GLY A 485 25.96 20.70 -13.40
CA GLY A 485 25.33 21.69 -12.52
C GLY A 485 24.99 21.18 -11.12
N ILE A 486 25.58 20.05 -10.68
CA ILE A 486 25.40 19.49 -9.33
C ILE A 486 26.72 19.64 -8.58
N ARG A 487 26.72 20.22 -7.37
CA ARG A 487 27.93 20.39 -6.55
C ARG A 487 28.45 19.02 -6.11
N CYS A 488 29.71 18.69 -6.40
CA CYS A 488 30.22 17.34 -6.19
C CYS A 488 31.45 17.28 -5.26
N ARG A 489 31.52 16.27 -4.40
CA ARG A 489 32.71 15.96 -3.58
C ARG A 489 32.96 14.45 -3.50
N ALA A 490 34.24 14.06 -3.54
CA ALA A 490 34.67 12.69 -3.29
C ALA A 490 35.02 12.47 -1.81
N ILE A 491 34.43 11.45 -1.18
CA ILE A 491 34.66 11.04 0.22
C ILE A 491 34.68 9.50 0.30
N PRO A 492 35.12 8.84 1.39
CA PRO A 492 34.92 7.40 1.54
C PRO A 492 33.41 7.09 1.72
N LEU A 493 32.81 6.30 0.82
CA LEU A 493 31.38 5.92 0.84
C LEU A 493 31.12 4.48 1.34
N MET A 494 32.16 3.77 1.76
CA MET A 494 32.05 2.40 2.23
C MET A 494 31.51 2.33 3.68
N MET A 495 30.24 1.94 3.81
CA MET A 495 29.55 1.67 5.09
C MET A 495 30.08 0.38 5.79
N THR A 496 31.35 0.38 6.18
CA THR A 496 32.02 -0.73 6.89
C THR A 496 31.49 -0.93 8.29
N ASP A 497 31.21 0.17 8.98
CA ASP A 497 30.80 0.24 10.37
C ASP A 497 30.02 1.54 10.66
N LEU A 498 29.51 1.67 11.89
CA LEU A 498 28.72 2.83 12.29
C LEU A 498 29.49 4.16 12.21
N LYS A 499 30.80 4.17 12.51
CA LYS A 499 31.61 5.39 12.51
C LYS A 499 31.91 5.84 11.08
N ALA A 500 32.23 4.92 10.18
CA ALA A 500 32.37 5.23 8.75
C ALA A 500 31.05 5.81 8.19
N THR A 501 29.92 5.16 8.51
CA THR A 501 28.60 5.58 8.04
C THR A 501 28.16 6.93 8.64
N ALA A 502 28.51 7.22 9.89
CA ALA A 502 28.27 8.53 10.51
C ALA A 502 29.14 9.64 9.90
N ALA A 503 30.39 9.34 9.49
CA ALA A 503 31.22 10.29 8.77
C ALA A 503 30.63 10.62 7.38
N MET A 504 30.13 9.62 6.64
CA MET A 504 29.41 9.83 5.38
C MET A 504 28.17 10.72 5.55
N ALA A 505 27.38 10.50 6.60
CA ALA A 505 26.20 11.30 6.87
C ALA A 505 26.55 12.73 7.28
N ALA A 506 27.62 12.93 8.07
CA ALA A 506 28.12 14.26 8.41
C ALA A 506 28.63 15.03 7.18
N GLU A 507 29.33 14.37 6.25
CA GLU A 507 29.74 14.97 4.97
C GLU A 507 28.54 15.36 4.09
N ALA A 508 27.48 14.55 4.07
CA ALA A 508 26.24 14.89 3.34
C ALA A 508 25.54 16.12 3.94
N LEU A 509 25.50 16.26 5.26
CA LEU A 509 24.95 17.44 5.94
C LEU A 509 25.84 18.68 5.76
N MET A 510 27.17 18.53 5.78
CA MET A 510 28.07 19.66 5.47
C MET A 510 27.92 20.12 4.00
N LEU A 511 27.78 19.18 3.06
CA LEU A 511 27.49 19.51 1.67
C LEU A 511 26.12 20.19 1.51
N ALA A 512 25.11 19.79 2.29
CA ALA A 512 23.80 20.43 2.30
C ALA A 512 23.89 21.91 2.75
N GLU A 513 24.69 22.22 3.77
CA GLU A 513 24.96 23.61 4.18
C GLU A 513 25.86 24.38 3.19
N GLU A 514 26.72 23.71 2.42
CA GLU A 514 27.51 24.34 1.34
C GLU A 514 26.66 24.76 0.14
N VAL A 515 25.55 24.06 -0.14
CA VAL A 515 24.62 24.39 -1.24
C VAL A 515 23.39 25.18 -0.79
N ARG A 516 23.23 25.43 0.52
CA ARG A 516 22.17 26.29 1.08
C ARG A 516 22.49 27.75 0.76
N GLY A 517 21.74 28.34 -0.18
CA GLY A 517 21.93 29.71 -0.69
C GLY A 517 21.56 30.84 0.27
#